data_AF-A0A3C0NYC4-F1
#
_entry.id   AF-A0A3C0NYC4-F1
#
_cell.length_a   1.000
_cell.length_b   1.000
_cell.length_c   1.000
_cell.angle_alpha   90.00
_cell.angle_beta   90.00
_cell.angle_gamma   90.00
#
_symmetry.space_group_name_H-M   'P 1'
#
loop_
_entity.id
_entity.type
_entity.pdbx_description
1 polymer ?
#
loop_
_entity_poly.entity_id
_entity_poly.type
_entity_poly.pdbx_seq_one_letter_code
_entity_poly.pdbx_strand_id
1 'polypeptide(L)'
;RYCRRLWIAAILMQIGNVISFAIFKERGITDNIFLTLAFGFTVIWLFELAKTAEERGKKVWLYIAAIALTLLALALSVVLYIPLPFGSTIMLEGGLQLIPFILFAYFFHESKCKQALAALVYSLVVFFTLYGGFGGVQGFDMFCVNSDWMTFLVIPFMFLYNGREGKKSSFGKWFFYAFYPIHLWVIAILSIVL
;
A
#
# COMPACT_ATOMS: atom_id res chain seq x y z
N ARG A 1 6.45 13.32 11.22
CA ARG A 1 5.32 14.23 10.85
C ARG A 1 4.46 13.67 9.71
N TYR A 2 5.06 13.11 8.65
CA TYR A 2 4.33 12.50 7.52
C TYR A 2 3.56 11.22 7.92
N CYS A 3 4.21 10.23 8.56
CA CYS A 3 3.55 9.00 9.01
C CYS A 3 2.32 9.27 9.89
N ARG A 4 2.39 10.28 10.78
CA ARG A 4 1.25 10.70 11.60
C ARG A 4 0.03 11.12 10.76
N ARG A 5 0.24 11.83 9.64
CA ARG A 5 -0.86 12.22 8.75
C ARG A 5 -1.45 11.02 8.02
N LEU A 6 -0.62 10.05 7.62
CA LEU A 6 -1.10 8.80 7.02
C LEU A 6 -1.96 8.01 8.01
N TRP A 7 -1.52 7.86 9.26
CA TRP A 7 -2.33 7.20 10.30
C TRP A 7 -3.65 7.93 10.57
N ILE A 8 -3.63 9.26 10.65
CA ILE A 8 -4.88 10.04 10.78
C ILE A 8 -5.79 9.80 9.58
N ALA A 9 -5.26 9.85 8.35
CA ALA A 9 -6.05 9.61 7.14
C ALA A 9 -6.58 8.17 7.07
N ALA A 10 -5.81 7.18 7.51
CA ALA A 10 -6.23 5.78 7.58
C ALA A 10 -7.39 5.58 8.56
N ILE A 11 -7.34 6.23 9.73
CA ILE A 11 -8.43 6.20 10.71
C ILE A 11 -9.67 6.91 10.15
N LEU A 12 -9.50 8.10 9.56
CA LEU A 12 -10.61 8.84 8.95
C LEU A 12 -11.27 8.04 7.82
N MET A 13 -10.48 7.39 6.97
CA MET A 13 -10.99 6.51 5.93
C MET A 13 -11.73 5.31 6.54
N GLN A 14 -11.20 4.68 7.59
CA GLN A 14 -11.87 3.57 8.25
C GLN A 14 -13.22 3.98 8.87
N ILE A 15 -13.30 5.18 9.45
CA ILE A 15 -14.56 5.76 9.92
C ILE A 15 -15.51 5.96 8.73
N GLY A 16 -15.01 6.49 7.62
CA GLY A 16 -15.75 6.58 6.36
C GLY A 16 -16.29 5.24 5.89
N ASN A 17 -15.47 4.18 5.94
CA ASN A 17 -15.87 2.82 5.58
C ASN A 17 -17.02 2.34 6.47
N VAL A 18 -16.91 2.49 7.79
CA VAL A 18 -18.00 2.17 8.74
C VAL A 18 -19.29 2.91 8.40
N ILE A 19 -19.20 4.23 8.15
CA ILE A 19 -20.37 5.05 7.79
C ILE A 19 -20.96 4.56 6.45
N SER A 20 -20.12 4.25 5.48
CA SER A 20 -20.56 3.76 4.17
C SER A 20 -21.29 2.41 4.29
N PHE A 21 -20.84 1.50 5.17
CA PHE A 21 -21.55 0.25 5.47
C PHE A 21 -22.87 0.50 6.21
N ALA A 22 -22.94 1.52 7.06
CA ALA A 22 -24.20 1.90 7.71
C ALA A 22 -25.25 2.45 6.72
N ILE A 23 -24.81 3.19 5.69
CA ILE A 23 -25.71 3.80 4.67
C ILE A 23 -26.04 2.80 3.55
N PHE A 24 -25.02 2.10 3.04
CA PHE A 24 -25.08 1.30 1.80
C PHE A 24 -25.09 -0.21 2.04
N LYS A 25 -25.02 -0.66 3.30
CA LYS A 25 -25.02 -2.07 3.70
C LYS A 25 -23.92 -2.86 2.98
N GLU A 26 -24.30 -3.88 2.20
CA GLU A 26 -23.37 -4.77 1.48
C GLU A 26 -22.53 -4.05 0.42
N ARG A 27 -22.92 -2.83 -0.01
CA ARG A 27 -22.15 -2.00 -0.95
C ARG A 27 -21.27 -0.95 -0.25
N GLY A 28 -20.95 -1.16 1.02
CA GLY A 28 -20.03 -0.32 1.77
C GLY A 28 -18.62 -0.35 1.18
N ILE A 29 -17.90 0.77 1.33
CA ILE A 29 -16.50 0.90 0.92
C ILE A 29 -15.62 0.14 1.92
N THR A 30 -14.75 -0.73 1.41
CA THR A 30 -13.81 -1.52 2.21
C THR A 30 -12.37 -1.01 2.12
N ASP A 31 -12.05 -0.29 1.05
CA ASP A 31 -10.69 0.10 0.66
C ASP A 31 -10.06 1.11 1.62
N ASN A 32 -8.76 0.91 1.90
CA ASN A 32 -7.99 1.81 2.76
C ASN A 32 -6.48 1.78 2.42
N ILE A 33 -6.11 2.40 1.31
CA ILE A 33 -4.70 2.54 0.90
C ILE A 33 -3.87 3.33 1.93
N PHE A 34 -4.49 4.26 2.67
CA PHE A 34 -3.78 5.02 3.69
C PHE A 34 -3.26 4.12 4.80
N LEU A 35 -4.00 3.06 5.15
CA LEU A 35 -3.56 2.07 6.12
C LEU A 35 -2.34 1.31 5.62
N THR A 36 -2.37 0.82 4.38
CA THR A 36 -1.23 0.18 3.71
C THR A 36 0.01 1.07 3.73
N LEU A 37 -0.13 2.34 3.33
CA LEU A 37 0.97 3.30 3.34
C LEU A 37 1.43 3.60 4.77
N ALA A 38 0.52 3.73 5.74
CA ALA A 38 0.87 3.97 7.14
C ALA A 38 1.74 2.85 7.70
N PHE A 39 1.42 1.58 7.42
CA PHE A 39 2.26 0.44 7.77
C PHE A 39 3.63 0.51 7.08
N GLY A 40 3.67 0.64 5.75
CA GLY A 40 4.93 0.68 4.99
C GLY A 40 5.88 1.79 5.43
N PHE A 41 5.37 3.02 5.62
CA PHE A 41 6.19 4.13 6.10
C PHE A 41 6.56 4.02 7.59
N THR A 42 5.76 3.35 8.41
CA THR A 42 6.13 3.06 9.81
C THR A 42 7.27 2.06 9.86
N VAL A 43 7.27 1.04 9.00
CA VAL A 43 8.37 0.09 8.87
C VAL A 43 9.68 0.80 8.49
N ILE A 44 9.65 1.65 7.45
CA ILE A 44 10.83 2.45 7.08
C ILE A 44 11.31 3.32 8.24
N TRP A 45 10.38 3.97 8.95
CA TRP A 45 10.73 4.81 10.08
C TRP A 45 11.41 4.02 11.21
N LEU A 46 10.97 2.79 11.48
CA LEU A 46 11.62 1.90 12.45
C LEU A 46 13.03 1.48 12.00
N PHE A 47 13.23 1.16 10.72
CA PHE A 47 14.57 0.87 10.18
C PHE A 47 15.50 2.07 10.29
N GLU A 48 15.00 3.28 10.03
CA GLU A 48 15.80 4.50 10.16
C GLU A 48 16.18 4.78 11.61
N LEU A 49 15.23 4.62 12.54
CA LEU A 49 15.52 4.72 13.97
C LEU A 49 16.59 3.70 14.41
N ALA A 50 16.51 2.46 13.91
CA ALA A 50 17.48 1.41 14.23
C ALA A 50 18.89 1.75 13.74
N LYS A 51 19.02 2.42 12.58
CA LYS A 51 20.33 2.89 12.07
C LYS A 51 20.95 3.95 12.97
N THR A 52 20.15 4.86 13.50
CA THR A 52 20.59 5.98 14.36
C THR A 52 20.75 5.60 15.84
N ALA A 53 20.32 4.41 16.26
CA ALA A 53 20.40 4.00 17.67
C ALA A 53 21.84 3.62 18.07
N GLU A 54 22.37 4.31 19.08
CA GLU A 54 23.72 4.06 19.64
C GLU A 54 23.76 2.79 20.50
N GLU A 55 22.71 2.55 21.29
CA GLU A 55 22.61 1.37 22.15
C GLU A 55 22.34 0.10 21.33
N ARG A 56 23.25 -0.89 21.44
CA ARG A 56 23.16 -2.16 20.70
C ARG A 56 21.84 -2.91 20.96
N GLY A 57 21.37 -2.93 22.22
CA GLY A 57 20.10 -3.60 22.58
C GLY A 57 18.89 -2.95 21.90
N LYS A 58 18.78 -1.62 22.00
CA LYS A 58 17.72 -0.83 21.35
C LYS A 58 17.71 -1.00 19.84
N LYS A 59 18.90 -1.01 19.22
CA LYS A 59 19.06 -1.23 17.78
C LYS A 59 18.49 -2.57 17.32
N VAL A 60 18.81 -3.66 18.02
CA VAL A 60 18.30 -5.00 17.69
C VAL A 60 16.78 -5.06 17.85
N TRP A 61 16.23 -4.51 18.94
CA TRP A 61 14.77 -4.45 19.15
C TRP A 61 14.03 -3.69 18.06
N LEU A 62 14.58 -2.58 17.58
CA LEU A 62 13.98 -1.80 16.49
C LEU A 62 13.98 -2.57 15.16
N TYR A 63 15.04 -3.31 14.84
CA TYR A 63 15.07 -4.19 13.68
C TYR A 63 14.04 -5.32 13.78
N ILE A 64 13.96 -5.99 14.95
CA ILE A 64 12.96 -7.03 15.20
C ILE A 64 11.55 -6.45 15.05
N ALA A 65 11.28 -5.28 15.62
CA ALA A 65 10.00 -4.60 15.51
C ALA A 65 9.66 -4.26 14.05
N ALA A 66 10.60 -3.76 13.26
CA ALA A 66 10.39 -3.45 11.84
C ALA A 66 10.06 -4.71 11.02
N ILE A 67 10.79 -5.81 11.26
CA ILE A 67 10.55 -7.09 10.59
C ILE A 67 9.21 -7.67 11.01
N ALA A 68 8.91 -7.72 12.31
CA ALA A 68 7.64 -8.22 12.82
C ALA A 68 6.45 -7.40 12.28
N LEU A 69 6.57 -6.07 12.21
CA LEU A 69 5.55 -5.20 11.64
C LEU A 69 5.36 -5.44 10.14
N THR A 70 6.43 -5.70 9.41
CA THR A 70 6.36 -6.06 7.98
C THR A 70 5.62 -7.38 7.79
N LEU A 71 5.97 -8.41 8.55
CA LEU A 71 5.32 -9.72 8.48
C LEU A 71 3.84 -9.62 8.87
N LEU A 72 3.53 -8.85 9.91
CA LEU A 72 2.14 -8.57 10.30
C LEU A 72 1.38 -7.89 9.16
N ALA A 73 1.93 -6.81 8.59
CA ALA A 73 1.26 -6.07 7.53
C ALA A 73 1.05 -6.93 6.27
N LEU A 74 2.01 -7.78 5.90
CA LEU A 74 1.86 -8.75 4.81
C LEU A 74 0.80 -9.81 5.15
N ALA A 75 0.80 -10.37 6.35
CA ALA A 75 -0.21 -11.32 6.78
C ALA A 75 -1.62 -10.72 6.76
N LEU A 76 -1.77 -9.48 7.24
CA LEU A 76 -3.03 -8.72 7.17
C LEU A 76 -3.43 -8.42 5.71
N SER A 77 -2.46 -8.28 4.79
CA SER A 77 -2.75 -8.08 3.37
C SER A 77 -3.20 -9.36 2.66
N VAL A 78 -2.78 -10.54 3.16
CA VAL A 78 -3.30 -11.85 2.70
C VAL A 78 -4.71 -12.08 3.24
N VAL A 79 -4.97 -11.71 4.50
CA VAL A 79 -6.30 -11.75 5.10
C VAL A 79 -7.11 -10.57 4.58
N LEU A 80 -7.58 -10.72 3.33
CA LEU A 80 -8.19 -9.67 2.50
C LEU A 80 -9.28 -8.85 3.22
N TYR A 81 -10.07 -9.49 4.10
CA TYR A 81 -11.13 -8.82 4.87
C TYR A 81 -11.13 -9.27 6.33
N ILE A 82 -10.80 -8.35 7.24
CA ILE A 82 -10.93 -8.60 8.68
C ILE A 82 -12.27 -8.00 9.14
N PRO A 83 -13.27 -8.83 9.51
CA PRO A 83 -14.58 -8.33 9.91
C PRO A 83 -14.47 -7.57 11.24
N LEU A 84 -15.10 -6.40 11.28
CA LEU A 84 -15.31 -5.63 12.50
C LEU A 84 -16.71 -5.92 13.06
N PRO A 85 -16.86 -5.90 14.40
CA PRO A 85 -18.14 -6.18 15.06
C PRO A 85 -19.27 -5.20 14.68
N PHE A 86 -18.93 -4.06 14.07
CA PHE A 86 -19.87 -3.03 13.61
C PHE A 86 -20.21 -3.14 12.11
N GLY A 87 -20.01 -4.31 11.49
CA GLY A 87 -20.48 -4.60 10.12
C GLY A 87 -19.63 -4.00 8.99
N SER A 88 -18.41 -3.55 9.28
CA SER A 88 -17.43 -3.13 8.27
C SER A 88 -16.24 -4.09 8.25
N THR A 89 -15.33 -3.92 7.29
CA THR A 89 -14.09 -4.70 7.23
C THR A 89 -12.88 -3.77 7.27
N ILE A 90 -11.76 -4.30 7.76
CA ILE A 90 -10.44 -3.68 7.56
C ILE A 90 -9.80 -4.40 6.38
N MET A 91 -9.37 -3.62 5.38
CA MET A 91 -8.62 -4.10 4.23
C MET A 91 -7.38 -3.22 4.03
N LEU A 92 -6.22 -3.87 3.82
CA LEU A 92 -5.00 -3.21 3.37
C LEU A 92 -4.98 -3.24 1.84
N GLU A 93 -5.55 -2.20 1.23
CA GLU A 93 -5.61 -2.08 -0.23
C GLU A 93 -4.21 -2.13 -0.84
N GLY A 94 -4.01 -3.07 -1.77
CA GLY A 94 -2.73 -3.28 -2.44
C GLY A 94 -1.57 -3.62 -1.50
N GLY A 95 -1.83 -4.08 -0.27
CA GLY A 95 -0.79 -4.25 0.75
C GLY A 95 0.31 -5.22 0.36
N LEU A 96 -0.05 -6.31 -0.32
CA LEU A 96 0.93 -7.26 -0.88
C LEU A 96 1.83 -6.60 -1.90
N GLN A 97 1.34 -5.64 -2.69
CA GLN A 97 2.12 -5.01 -3.74
C GLN A 97 2.93 -3.80 -3.25
N LEU A 98 2.27 -2.92 -2.49
CA LEU A 98 2.83 -1.65 -2.05
C LEU A 98 3.88 -1.82 -0.97
N ILE A 99 3.70 -2.72 0.00
CA ILE A 99 4.66 -2.87 1.10
C ILE A 99 6.03 -3.35 0.58
N PRO A 100 6.14 -4.43 -0.23
CA PRO A 100 7.41 -4.83 -0.82
C PRO A 100 8.00 -3.76 -1.72
N PHE A 101 7.17 -3.08 -2.53
CA PHE A 101 7.64 -1.97 -3.37
C PHE A 101 8.28 -0.84 -2.54
N ILE A 102 7.65 -0.43 -1.44
CA ILE A 102 8.18 0.57 -0.50
C ILE A 102 9.53 0.12 0.06
N LEU A 103 9.66 -1.16 0.42
CA LEU A 103 10.91 -1.71 0.97
C LEU A 103 12.02 -1.75 -0.08
N PHE A 104 11.76 -2.21 -1.30
CA PHE A 104 12.76 -2.24 -2.36
C PHE A 104 13.18 -0.82 -2.76
N ALA A 105 12.23 0.10 -2.83
CA ALA A 105 12.50 1.51 -3.08
C ALA A 105 13.41 2.09 -1.99
N TYR A 106 13.18 1.77 -0.72
CA TYR A 106 14.01 2.23 0.41
C TYR A 106 15.40 1.58 0.43
N PHE A 107 15.50 0.25 0.38
CA PHE A 107 16.78 -0.45 0.50
C PHE A 107 17.67 -0.29 -0.74
N PHE A 108 17.08 -0.16 -1.93
CA PHE A 108 17.82 0.00 -3.19
C PHE A 108 17.78 1.44 -3.73
N HIS A 109 17.50 2.44 -2.88
CA HIS A 109 17.42 3.85 -3.29
C HIS A 109 18.64 4.38 -4.06
N GLU A 110 19.82 3.81 -3.79
CA GLU A 110 21.08 4.18 -4.46
C GLU A 110 21.17 3.73 -5.93
N SER A 111 20.40 2.72 -6.35
CA SER A 111 20.51 2.13 -7.69
C SER A 111 19.15 1.86 -8.32
N LYS A 112 18.83 2.65 -9.34
CA LYS A 112 17.63 2.46 -10.18
C LYS A 112 17.56 1.06 -10.79
N CYS A 113 18.69 0.50 -11.21
CA CYS A 113 18.74 -0.85 -11.77
C CYS A 113 18.35 -1.92 -10.74
N LYS A 114 18.80 -1.80 -9.49
CA LYS A 114 18.42 -2.73 -8.42
C LYS A 114 16.94 -2.63 -8.08
N GLN A 115 16.39 -1.42 -8.03
CA GLN A 115 14.95 -1.22 -7.82
C GLN A 115 14.13 -1.80 -8.97
N ALA A 116 14.53 -1.56 -10.22
CA ALA A 116 13.85 -2.09 -11.40
C ALA A 116 13.90 -3.62 -11.44
N LEU A 117 15.06 -4.21 -11.14
CA LEU A 117 15.20 -5.66 -11.04
C LEU A 117 14.33 -6.24 -9.92
N ALA A 118 14.33 -5.63 -8.74
CA ALA A 118 13.48 -6.07 -7.62
C ALA A 118 11.99 -5.97 -7.97
N ALA A 119 11.55 -4.87 -8.59
CA ALA A 119 10.18 -4.70 -9.05
C ALA A 119 9.78 -5.75 -10.09
N LEU A 120 10.66 -6.04 -11.06
CA LEU A 120 10.44 -7.06 -12.09
C LEU A 120 10.36 -8.46 -11.49
N VAL A 121 11.34 -8.84 -10.67
CA VAL A 121 11.37 -10.16 -10.03
C VAL A 121 10.15 -10.35 -9.14
N TYR A 122 9.80 -9.34 -8.34
CA TYR A 122 8.63 -9.40 -7.49
C TYR A 122 7.33 -9.52 -8.30
N SER A 123 7.20 -8.76 -9.39
CA SER A 123 6.08 -8.85 -10.33
C SER A 123 5.92 -10.26 -10.89
N LEU A 124 7.01 -10.91 -11.28
CA LEU A 124 6.99 -12.30 -11.76
C LEU A 124 6.64 -13.30 -10.66
N VAL A 125 7.19 -13.15 -9.45
CA VAL A 125 6.85 -14.02 -8.30
C VAL A 125 5.36 -13.93 -8.01
N VAL A 126 4.82 -12.72 -7.96
CA VAL A 126 3.40 -12.48 -7.70
C VAL A 126 2.52 -13.02 -8.83
N PHE A 127 2.94 -12.85 -10.09
CA PHE A 127 2.29 -13.48 -11.23
C PHE A 127 2.25 -15.01 -11.07
N PHE A 128 3.37 -15.69 -10.84
CA PHE A 128 3.37 -17.15 -10.79
C PHE A 128 2.72 -17.74 -9.53
N THR A 129 2.70 -17.02 -8.41
CA THR A 129 2.22 -17.56 -7.12
C THR A 129 0.77 -17.19 -6.78
N LEU A 130 0.32 -15.96 -7.08
CA LEU A 130 -0.98 -15.46 -6.61
C LEU A 130 -2.02 -15.31 -7.72
N TYR A 131 -1.61 -14.98 -8.95
CA TYR A 131 -2.56 -14.62 -10.01
C TYR A 131 -2.51 -15.58 -11.22
N GLY A 132 -1.34 -15.67 -11.84
CA GLY A 132 -1.06 -16.31 -13.13
C GLY A 132 -0.93 -17.82 -13.08
N GLY A 133 -0.42 -18.37 -11.98
CA GLY A 133 -0.06 -19.78 -11.89
C GLY A 133 1.01 -20.20 -12.90
N PHE A 134 1.43 -21.47 -12.86
CA PHE A 134 2.50 -22.00 -13.73
C PHE A 134 2.08 -22.24 -15.18
N GLY A 135 0.79 -22.10 -15.50
CA GLY A 135 0.27 -22.32 -16.85
C GLY A 135 0.72 -21.26 -17.87
N GLY A 136 1.15 -20.08 -17.42
CA GLY A 136 1.74 -19.02 -18.25
C GLY A 136 0.79 -18.34 -19.26
N VAL A 137 -0.39 -18.91 -19.50
CA VAL A 137 -1.44 -18.37 -20.35
C VAL A 137 -2.60 -17.93 -19.48
N GLN A 138 -2.87 -16.64 -19.47
CA GLN A 138 -3.95 -16.02 -18.73
C GLN A 138 -4.80 -15.22 -19.71
N GLY A 139 -6.12 -15.28 -19.55
CA GLY A 139 -7.07 -14.57 -20.41
C GLY A 139 -7.02 -13.05 -20.22
N PHE A 140 -7.70 -12.31 -21.10
CA PHE A 140 -7.80 -10.85 -21.03
C PHE A 140 -8.34 -10.36 -19.68
N ASP A 141 -9.25 -11.12 -19.06
CA ASP A 141 -9.83 -10.79 -17.75
C ASP A 141 -8.78 -10.71 -16.64
N MET A 142 -7.68 -11.47 -16.74
CA MET A 142 -6.58 -11.36 -15.78
C MET A 142 -5.94 -9.97 -15.83
N PHE A 143 -5.74 -9.42 -17.02
CA PHE A 143 -5.19 -8.09 -17.19
C PHE A 143 -6.15 -7.00 -16.69
N CYS A 144 -7.46 -7.21 -16.80
CA CYS A 144 -8.46 -6.23 -16.39
C CYS A 144 -8.77 -6.26 -14.89
N VAL A 145 -8.75 -7.43 -14.26
CA VAL A 145 -9.21 -7.61 -12.87
C VAL A 145 -8.07 -7.89 -11.90
N ASN A 146 -6.99 -8.53 -12.36
CA ASN A 146 -5.86 -8.95 -11.53
C ASN A 146 -4.56 -8.31 -12.03
N SER A 147 -4.55 -6.99 -12.22
CA SER A 147 -3.40 -6.25 -12.78
C SER A 147 -2.28 -5.96 -11.78
N ASP A 148 -2.43 -6.31 -10.50
CA ASP A 148 -1.47 -5.92 -9.45
C ASP A 148 -0.05 -6.45 -9.69
N TRP A 149 0.08 -7.63 -10.29
CA TRP A 149 1.36 -8.20 -10.68
C TRP A 149 2.11 -7.34 -11.71
N MET A 150 1.41 -6.47 -12.45
CA MET A 150 2.00 -5.62 -13.49
C MET A 150 2.76 -4.42 -12.94
N THR A 151 3.16 -4.44 -11.68
CA THR A 151 3.92 -3.35 -11.05
C THR A 151 5.22 -3.04 -11.78
N PHE A 152 5.80 -3.99 -12.52
CA PHE A 152 6.95 -3.75 -13.41
C PHE A 152 6.71 -2.60 -14.42
N LEU A 153 5.46 -2.24 -14.74
CA LEU A 153 5.14 -1.08 -15.59
C LEU A 153 5.60 0.25 -15.01
N VAL A 154 5.95 0.33 -13.72
CA VAL A 154 6.55 1.52 -13.12
C VAL A 154 7.99 1.75 -13.60
N ILE A 155 8.69 0.71 -14.08
CA ILE A 155 10.13 0.75 -14.40
C ILE A 155 10.50 1.86 -15.39
N PRO A 156 9.80 2.05 -16.54
CA PRO A 156 10.11 3.16 -17.46
C PRO A 156 10.06 4.52 -16.76
N PHE A 157 9.05 4.75 -15.91
CA PHE A 157 8.90 6.00 -15.16
C PHE A 157 10.02 6.21 -14.13
N MET A 158 10.52 5.14 -13.52
CA MET A 158 11.67 5.20 -12.60
C MET A 158 12.95 5.66 -13.31
N PHE A 159 13.19 5.19 -14.54
CA PHE A 159 14.34 5.62 -15.33
C PHE A 159 14.19 7.06 -15.83
N LEU A 160 12.99 7.48 -16.22
CA LEU A 160 12.68 8.86 -16.62
C LEU A 160 12.73 9.86 -15.45
N TYR A 161 12.63 9.40 -14.20
CA TYR A 161 12.65 10.28 -13.04
C TYR A 161 13.99 11.01 -12.88
N ASN A 162 13.94 12.34 -12.76
CA ASN A 162 15.12 13.22 -12.69
C ASN A 162 15.78 13.30 -11.30
N GLY A 163 15.30 12.53 -10.31
CA GLY A 163 15.86 12.51 -8.95
C GLY A 163 15.49 13.70 -8.08
N ARG A 164 14.71 14.67 -8.58
CA ARG A 164 14.32 15.87 -7.83
C ARG A 164 12.90 15.73 -7.29
N GLU A 165 12.72 16.09 -6.03
CA GLU A 165 11.39 16.18 -5.44
C GLU A 165 10.51 17.16 -6.24
N GLY A 166 9.23 16.80 -6.40
CA GLY A 166 8.24 17.69 -7.03
C GLY A 166 8.03 18.98 -6.23
N LYS A 167 7.46 20.01 -6.88
CA LYS A 167 7.15 21.29 -6.23
C LYS A 167 6.25 21.06 -5.00
N LYS A 168 6.72 21.49 -3.83
CA LYS A 168 6.00 21.38 -2.55
C LYS A 168 4.89 22.44 -2.46
N SER A 169 3.82 22.28 -3.23
CA SER A 169 2.63 23.13 -3.09
C SER A 169 1.71 22.59 -1.98
N SER A 170 1.06 23.49 -1.24
CA SER A 170 0.05 23.09 -0.24
C SER A 170 -1.10 22.30 -0.88
N PHE A 171 -1.46 22.64 -2.12
CA PHE A 171 -2.48 21.92 -2.88
C PHE A 171 -2.06 20.48 -3.18
N GLY A 172 -0.90 20.25 -3.78
CA GLY A 172 -0.44 18.90 -4.15
C GLY A 172 -0.27 17.99 -2.94
N LYS A 173 0.06 18.57 -1.79
CA LYS A 173 0.18 17.85 -0.53
C LYS A 173 -1.16 17.32 -0.01
N TRP A 174 -2.25 18.08 -0.11
CA TRP A 174 -3.57 17.70 0.41
C TRP A 174 -4.44 17.02 -0.64
N PHE A 175 -4.13 17.20 -1.93
CA PHE A 175 -4.86 16.60 -3.04
C PHE A 175 -5.04 15.09 -2.84
N PHE A 176 -3.97 14.34 -2.57
CA PHE A 176 -4.06 12.90 -2.35
C PHE A 176 -4.98 12.53 -1.17
N TYR A 177 -4.88 13.27 -0.05
CA TYR A 177 -5.65 13.00 1.16
C TYR A 177 -7.16 13.26 1.00
N ALA A 178 -7.54 14.21 0.14
CA ALA A 178 -8.94 14.54 -0.12
C ALA A 178 -9.50 13.74 -1.31
N PHE A 179 -8.73 13.65 -2.40
CA PHE A 179 -9.15 12.98 -3.62
C PHE A 179 -9.41 11.49 -3.39
N TYR A 180 -8.53 10.80 -2.64
CA TYR A 180 -8.67 9.37 -2.41
C TYR A 180 -10.02 8.99 -1.75
N PRO A 181 -10.41 9.54 -0.58
CA PRO A 181 -11.72 9.20 -0.03
C PRO A 181 -12.85 9.68 -0.94
N ILE A 182 -12.77 10.89 -1.51
CA ILE A 182 -13.88 11.46 -2.29
C ILE A 182 -14.23 10.59 -3.51
N HIS A 183 -13.25 10.12 -4.29
CA HIS A 183 -13.57 9.34 -5.48
C HIS A 183 -14.20 7.97 -5.15
N LEU A 184 -13.80 7.33 -4.05
CA LEU A 184 -14.44 6.09 -3.58
C LEU A 184 -15.90 6.32 -3.18
N TRP A 185 -16.17 7.41 -2.48
CA TRP A 185 -17.54 7.81 -2.14
C TRP A 185 -18.38 8.14 -3.37
N VAL A 186 -17.80 8.82 -4.36
CA VAL A 186 -18.47 9.09 -5.64
C VAL A 186 -18.83 7.78 -6.35
N ILE A 187 -17.89 6.83 -6.43
CA ILE A 187 -18.15 5.51 -7.06
C ILE A 187 -19.23 4.75 -6.29
N ALA A 188 -19.17 4.73 -4.95
CA ALA A 188 -20.18 4.07 -4.12
C ALA A 188 -21.58 4.65 -4.35
N ILE A 189 -21.72 5.97 -4.39
CA ILE A 189 -23.00 6.65 -4.68
C ILE A 189 -23.47 6.32 -6.10
N LEU A 190 -22.57 6.42 -7.09
CA LEU A 190 -22.92 6.10 -8.48
C LEU A 190 -23.39 4.65 -8.64
N SER A 191 -22.78 3.70 -7.92
CA SER A 191 -23.18 2.28 -7.95
C SER A 191 -24.59 2.01 -7.44
N ILE A 192 -25.21 2.98 -6.75
CA ILE A 192 -26.57 2.88 -6.21
C ILE A 192 -27.56 3.61 -7.10
N VAL A 193 -27.13 4.72 -7.71
CA VAL A 193 -27.97 5.56 -8.55
C VAL A 193 -28.10 5.00 -9.97
N LEU A 194 -27.03 4.38 -10.50
CA LEU A 194 -26.98 3.71 -11.80
C LEU A 194 -27.21 2.20 -11.65
#